data_AF-A0A969FB39-F1
#
_entry.id   AF-A0A969FB39-F1
#
_cell.length_a   1.000
_cell.length_b   1.000
_cell.length_c   1.000
_cell.angle_alpha   90.00
_cell.angle_beta   90.00
_cell.angle_gamma   90.00
#
_symmetry.space_group_name_H-M   'P 1'
#
loop_
_entity.id
_entity.type
_entity.pdbx_description
1 polymer ?
#
loop_
_entity_poly.entity_id
_entity_poly.type
_entity_poly.pdbx_seq_one_letter_code
_entity_poly.pdbx_strand_id
1 'polypeptide(L)'
;MQTKPQRVLLILIGITLTVILSVSGSFKPNLNVVSTGALAQENPTATIDRFQTGLLLINQVNPTGYERSRDSLVDIAPDFIRLGIEFPYGDVLSRPGLDLKLRQIATVAALTALGTAQPQLRFHIEGALNVGCTREEIIELITQMSVYAGFPKAANAMIVAREVFQELDAQSS
;
A
#
# COMPACT_ATOMS: atom_id res chain seq x y z
N MET A 1 -30.45 34.09 -36.91
CA MET A 1 -29.46 34.06 -35.82
C MET A 1 -29.41 32.62 -35.29
N GLN A 2 -28.45 31.83 -35.76
CA GLN A 2 -28.28 30.42 -35.36
C GLN A 2 -26.81 30.04 -35.57
N THR A 3 -26.06 29.90 -34.48
CA THR A 3 -24.62 29.59 -34.48
C THR A 3 -24.43 28.07 -34.49
N LYS A 4 -23.61 27.57 -35.42
CA LYS A 4 -23.33 26.13 -35.66
C LYS A 4 -22.55 25.50 -34.48
N PRO A 5 -23.09 24.49 -33.76
CA PRO A 5 -22.33 23.71 -32.77
C PRO A 5 -21.52 22.56 -33.39
N GLN A 6 -21.60 22.34 -34.71
CA GLN A 6 -21.01 21.18 -35.38
C GLN A 6 -19.50 21.28 -35.65
N ARG A 7 -18.85 22.42 -35.40
CA ARG A 7 -17.41 22.59 -35.68
C ARG A 7 -16.48 22.11 -34.56
N VAL A 8 -16.97 21.99 -33.32
CA VAL A 8 -16.14 21.57 -32.17
C VAL A 8 -16.03 20.05 -32.06
N LEU A 9 -17.08 19.31 -32.45
CA LEU A 9 -17.11 17.84 -32.40
C LEU A 9 -16.14 17.18 -33.41
N LEU A 10 -15.89 17.82 -34.56
CA LEU A 10 -14.92 17.35 -35.56
C LEU A 10 -13.45 17.57 -35.16
N ILE A 11 -13.16 18.54 -34.29
CA ILE A 11 -11.79 18.82 -33.82
C ILE A 11 -11.36 17.79 -32.76
N LEU A 12 -12.29 17.37 -31.88
CA LEU A 12 -12.00 16.36 -30.85
C LEU A 12 -11.78 14.95 -31.42
N ILE A 13 -12.50 14.55 -32.49
CA ILE A 13 -12.30 13.24 -33.14
C ILE A 13 -11.00 13.22 -33.97
N GLY A 14 -10.58 14.36 -34.55
CA GLY A 14 -9.34 14.46 -35.32
C GLY A 14 -8.06 14.35 -34.48
N ILE A 15 -8.11 14.82 -33.22
CA ILE A 15 -6.95 14.76 -32.30
C ILE A 15 -6.77 13.33 -31.76
N THR A 16 -7.85 12.58 -31.50
CA THR A 16 -7.74 11.18 -31.05
C THR A 16 -7.32 10.22 -32.16
N LEU A 17 -7.70 10.47 -33.42
CA LEU A 17 -7.33 9.60 -34.54
C LEU A 17 -5.89 9.82 -35.04
N THR A 18 -5.33 11.03 -34.85
CA THR A 18 -3.94 11.34 -35.26
C THR A 18 -2.90 10.71 -34.34
N VAL A 19 -3.23 10.47 -33.06
CA VAL A 19 -2.32 9.78 -32.12
C VAL A 19 -2.20 8.27 -32.40
N ILE A 20 -3.15 7.68 -33.13
CA ILE A 20 -3.18 6.23 -33.40
C ILE A 20 -2.41 5.85 -34.68
N LEU A 21 -2.16 6.78 -35.61
CA LEU A 21 -1.56 6.46 -36.93
C LEU A 21 -0.07 6.82 -37.11
N SER A 22 0.63 7.32 -36.08
CA SER A 22 2.07 7.68 -36.19
C SER A 22 3.05 6.66 -35.58
N VAL A 23 2.59 5.47 -35.17
CA VAL A 23 3.48 4.36 -34.73
C VAL A 23 3.55 3.27 -35.80
N SER A 24 3.88 3.65 -37.03
CA SER A 24 4.30 2.72 -38.09
C SER A 24 5.81 2.84 -38.38
N GLY A 25 6.60 3.02 -37.33
CA GLY A 25 8.03 2.74 -37.38
C GLY A 25 8.22 1.22 -37.36
N SER A 26 8.95 0.68 -38.33
CA SER A 26 9.29 -0.74 -38.40
C SER A 26 10.00 -1.20 -37.12
N PHE A 27 9.23 -1.78 -36.19
CA PHE A 27 9.76 -2.44 -35.02
C PHE A 27 10.48 -3.72 -35.48
N LYS A 28 11.80 -3.64 -35.61
CA LYS A 28 12.66 -4.82 -35.64
C LYS A 28 12.90 -5.22 -34.18
N PRO A 29 12.29 -6.30 -33.65
CA PRO A 29 12.64 -6.76 -32.32
C PRO A 29 14.11 -7.15 -32.35
N ASN A 30 14.95 -6.38 -31.66
CA ASN A 30 16.31 -6.80 -31.40
C ASN A 30 16.22 -7.86 -30.30
N LEU A 31 16.05 -9.12 -30.70
CA LEU A 31 16.14 -10.29 -29.83
C LEU A 31 17.60 -10.48 -29.41
N ASN A 32 18.16 -9.49 -28.73
CA ASN A 32 19.21 -9.79 -27.77
C ASN A 32 18.51 -10.52 -26.63
N VAL A 33 18.56 -11.85 -26.71
CA VAL A 33 18.34 -12.74 -25.58
C VAL A 33 19.18 -12.15 -24.45
N VAL A 34 18.52 -11.47 -23.51
CA VAL A 34 19.16 -11.06 -22.26
C VAL A 34 19.67 -12.35 -21.67
N SER A 35 21.00 -12.49 -21.71
CA SER A 35 21.69 -13.63 -21.13
C SER A 35 21.14 -13.80 -19.72
N THR A 36 20.72 -15.03 -19.43
CA THR A 36 20.24 -15.51 -18.14
C THR A 36 21.20 -15.24 -16.97
N GLY A 37 22.37 -14.65 -17.21
CA GLY A 37 23.32 -14.20 -16.20
C GLY A 37 22.99 -12.89 -15.46
N ALA A 38 21.98 -12.10 -15.88
CA ALA A 38 21.67 -10.83 -15.21
C ALA A 38 20.74 -10.96 -13.97
N LEU A 39 20.11 -12.11 -13.77
CA LEU A 39 19.22 -12.37 -12.63
C LEU A 39 19.92 -13.07 -11.44
N ALA A 40 21.21 -13.37 -11.58
CA ALA A 40 21.98 -14.08 -10.56
C ALA A 40 23.34 -13.40 -10.36
N GLN A 41 23.32 -12.19 -9.81
CA GLN A 41 24.40 -11.78 -8.93
C GLN A 41 23.96 -12.21 -7.53
N GLU A 42 24.19 -13.49 -7.20
CA GLU A 42 24.06 -13.96 -5.82
C GLU A 42 25.02 -13.14 -4.97
N ASN A 43 24.44 -12.22 -4.19
CA ASN A 43 25.18 -11.51 -3.16
C ASN A 43 25.53 -12.54 -2.07
N PRO A 44 26.81 -12.86 -1.82
CA PRO A 44 27.22 -13.95 -0.91
C PRO A 44 26.84 -13.73 0.57
N THR A 45 26.15 -12.63 0.87
CA THR A 45 25.67 -12.25 2.20
C THR A 45 24.15 -12.48 2.39
N ALA A 46 23.42 -12.90 1.34
CA ALA A 46 21.97 -12.88 1.29
C ALA A 46 21.33 -14.25 1.54
N THR A 47 21.45 -14.77 2.76
CA THR A 47 20.40 -15.60 3.35
C THR A 47 20.09 -15.09 4.74
N ILE A 48 19.80 -13.79 4.87
CA ILE A 48 19.00 -13.37 6.01
C ILE A 48 17.64 -14.02 5.77
N ASP A 49 17.23 -14.90 6.68
CA ASP A 49 15.93 -15.53 6.61
C ASP A 49 14.86 -14.42 6.48
N ARG A 50 14.17 -14.41 5.34
CA ARG A 50 13.10 -13.44 5.03
C ARG A 50 12.02 -13.49 6.10
N PHE A 51 11.77 -14.66 6.68
CA PHE A 51 10.82 -14.82 7.77
C PHE A 51 11.34 -14.11 9.02
N GLN A 52 12.59 -14.36 9.43
CA GLN A 52 13.21 -13.67 10.56
C GLN A 52 13.24 -12.14 10.38
N THR A 53 13.58 -11.65 9.18
CA THR A 53 13.56 -10.22 8.86
C THR A 53 12.15 -9.65 9.01
N GLY A 54 11.17 -10.32 8.39
CA GLY A 54 9.77 -9.91 8.46
C GLY A 54 9.24 -9.93 9.89
N LEU A 55 9.63 -10.95 10.67
CA LEU A 55 9.22 -11.11 12.06
C LEU A 55 9.78 -10.00 12.95
N LEU A 56 11.03 -9.59 12.76
CA LEU A 56 11.61 -8.45 13.47
C LEU A 56 10.84 -7.16 13.15
N LEU A 57 10.56 -6.94 11.86
CA LEU A 57 9.92 -5.72 11.41
C LEU A 57 8.45 -5.61 11.84
N ILE A 58 7.67 -6.70 11.72
CA ILE A 58 6.25 -6.69 12.12
C ILE A 58 6.08 -6.52 13.63
N ASN A 59 7.00 -7.05 14.44
CA ASN A 59 7.00 -6.83 15.89
C ASN A 59 7.39 -5.41 16.27
N GLN A 60 8.22 -4.72 15.46
CA GLN A 60 8.47 -3.29 15.64
C GLN A 60 7.23 -2.45 15.28
N VAL A 61 6.46 -2.89 14.28
CA VAL A 61 5.23 -2.20 13.85
C VAL A 61 4.10 -2.42 14.86
N ASN A 62 3.68 -3.66 15.10
CA ASN A 62 2.54 -3.94 15.95
C ASN A 62 2.63 -5.37 16.52
N PRO A 63 3.34 -5.58 17.64
CA PRO A 63 3.58 -6.92 18.18
C PRO A 63 2.28 -7.58 18.65
N THR A 64 1.43 -6.84 19.38
CA THR A 64 0.15 -7.35 19.88
C THR A 64 -0.86 -7.58 18.76
N GLY A 65 -0.90 -6.71 17.75
CA GLY A 65 -1.71 -6.90 16.54
C GLY A 65 -1.26 -8.11 15.73
N TYR A 66 0.05 -8.39 15.68
CA TYR A 66 0.59 -9.56 14.99
C TYR A 66 0.19 -10.85 15.70
N GLU A 67 0.36 -10.92 17.03
CA GLU A 67 -0.07 -12.06 17.84
C GLU A 67 -1.57 -12.35 17.64
N ARG A 68 -2.43 -11.33 17.74
CA ARG A 68 -3.87 -11.45 17.45
C ARG A 68 -4.15 -11.99 16.05
N SER A 69 -3.43 -11.52 15.03
CA SER A 69 -3.63 -11.95 13.64
C SER A 69 -3.12 -13.36 13.37
N ARG A 70 -2.02 -13.75 14.02
CA ARG A 70 -1.47 -15.12 13.94
C ARG A 70 -2.43 -16.10 14.59
N ASP A 71 -2.83 -15.82 15.83
CA ASP A 71 -3.61 -16.75 16.64
C ASP A 71 -5.02 -16.99 16.08
N SER A 72 -5.54 -16.06 15.26
CA SER A 72 -6.85 -16.20 14.60
C SER A 72 -6.85 -17.07 13.35
N LEU A 73 -5.69 -17.42 12.80
CA LEU A 73 -5.59 -18.13 11.52
C LEU A 73 -4.58 -19.29 11.50
N VAL A 74 -3.71 -19.42 12.51
CA VAL A 74 -2.62 -20.39 12.51
C VAL A 74 -3.10 -21.85 12.51
N ASP A 75 -4.27 -22.12 13.08
CA ASP A 75 -4.90 -23.45 13.12
C ASP A 75 -5.43 -23.88 11.74
N ILE A 76 -5.89 -22.94 10.91
CA ILE A 76 -6.46 -23.22 9.59
C ILE A 76 -5.52 -22.97 8.40
N ALA A 77 -4.59 -22.02 8.53
CA ALA A 77 -3.78 -21.54 7.42
C ALA A 77 -2.38 -21.04 7.88
N PRO A 78 -1.54 -21.91 8.47
CA PRO A 78 -0.22 -21.53 8.99
C PRO A 78 0.71 -20.99 7.89
N ASP A 79 0.64 -21.53 6.67
CA ASP A 79 1.43 -21.02 5.55
C ASP A 79 0.98 -19.63 5.09
N PHE A 80 -0.30 -19.31 5.21
CA PHE A 80 -0.80 -17.98 4.89
C PHE A 80 -0.22 -16.93 5.84
N ILE A 81 -0.14 -17.25 7.14
CA ILE A 81 0.54 -16.41 8.13
C ILE A 81 2.02 -16.24 7.78
N ARG A 82 2.72 -17.35 7.47
CA ARG A 82 4.14 -17.30 7.09
C ARG A 82 4.36 -16.39 5.87
N LEU A 83 3.59 -16.56 4.81
CA LEU A 83 3.68 -15.72 3.61
C LEU A 83 3.34 -14.25 3.89
N GLY A 84 2.38 -14.00 4.78
CA GLY A 84 2.02 -12.67 5.25
C GLY A 84 3.10 -11.96 6.07
N ILE A 85 4.14 -12.67 6.50
CA ILE A 85 5.32 -12.10 7.17
C ILE A 85 6.47 -11.97 6.17
N GLU A 86 6.79 -13.07 5.50
CA GLU A 86 7.94 -13.16 4.60
C GLU A 86 7.89 -12.09 3.50
N PHE A 87 6.77 -11.99 2.78
CA PHE A 87 6.72 -11.13 1.62
C PHE A 87 6.57 -9.63 1.98
N PRO A 88 5.49 -9.18 2.65
CA PRO A 88 5.31 -7.75 2.87
C PRO A 88 6.36 -7.19 3.82
N TYR A 89 6.72 -7.89 4.91
CA TYR A 89 7.67 -7.39 5.89
C TYR A 89 9.11 -7.77 5.59
N GLY A 90 9.35 -9.03 5.19
CA GLY A 90 10.70 -9.52 4.89
C GLY A 90 11.28 -8.97 3.59
N ASP A 91 10.46 -8.83 2.54
CA ASP A 91 10.95 -8.45 1.20
C ASP A 91 10.64 -6.99 0.80
N VAL A 92 9.49 -6.44 1.19
CA VAL A 92 9.00 -5.14 0.68
C VAL A 92 9.23 -3.98 1.66
N LEU A 93 8.76 -4.13 2.89
CA LEU A 93 8.83 -3.06 3.91
C LEU A 93 10.23 -2.95 4.53
N SER A 94 11.03 -4.02 4.52
CA SER A 94 12.42 -4.03 4.98
C SER A 94 13.39 -3.27 4.06
N ARG A 95 12.97 -2.94 2.84
CA ARG A 95 13.84 -2.28 1.85
C ARG A 95 14.30 -0.91 2.35
N PRO A 96 15.52 -0.47 2.01
CA PRO A 96 15.96 0.89 2.32
C PRO A 96 15.18 1.92 1.47
N GLY A 97 15.23 3.19 1.89
CA GLY A 97 14.72 4.34 1.12
C GLY A 97 13.48 5.02 1.69
N LEU A 98 12.64 4.28 2.43
CA LEU A 98 11.55 4.85 3.24
C LEU A 98 11.63 4.27 4.64
N ASP A 99 11.54 5.13 5.65
CA ASP A 99 11.44 4.68 7.04
C ASP A 99 10.08 4.03 7.33
N LEU A 100 9.97 3.39 8.49
CA LEU A 100 8.74 2.70 8.88
C LEU A 100 7.55 3.65 9.06
N LYS A 101 7.78 4.88 9.55
CA LYS A 101 6.72 5.87 9.73
C LYS A 101 6.06 6.22 8.41
N LEU A 102 6.85 6.54 7.39
CA LEU A 102 6.37 6.84 6.03
C LEU A 102 5.67 5.63 5.39
N ARG A 103 6.17 4.42 5.64
CA ARG A 103 5.53 3.19 5.15
C ARG A 103 4.16 2.97 5.77
N GLN A 104 4.03 3.17 7.09
CA GLN A 104 2.72 3.06 7.75
C GLN A 104 1.75 4.15 7.27
N ILE A 105 2.21 5.39 7.07
CA ILE A 105 1.40 6.46 6.46
C ILE A 105 0.87 6.03 5.09
N ALA A 106 1.74 5.50 4.22
CA ALA A 106 1.34 5.03 2.90
C ALA A 106 0.32 3.88 2.99
N THR A 107 0.52 2.94 3.90
CA THR A 107 -0.40 1.81 4.10
C THR A 107 -1.75 2.25 4.65
N VAL A 108 -1.80 3.15 5.63
CA VAL A 108 -3.06 3.70 6.17
C VAL A 108 -3.83 4.46 5.10
N ALA A 109 -3.15 5.26 4.28
CA ALA A 109 -3.77 5.93 3.13
C ALA A 109 -4.35 4.93 2.13
N ALA A 110 -3.58 3.89 1.77
CA ALA A 110 -4.02 2.85 0.83
C ALA A 110 -5.24 2.07 1.35
N LEU A 111 -5.24 1.69 2.63
CA LEU A 111 -6.34 0.96 3.26
C LEU A 111 -7.60 1.83 3.43
N THR A 112 -7.41 3.12 3.72
CA THR A 112 -8.50 4.10 3.70
C THR A 112 -9.11 4.20 2.31
N ALA A 113 -8.27 4.31 1.27
CA ALA A 113 -8.73 4.37 -0.11
C ALA A 113 -9.40 3.06 -0.59
N LEU A 114 -8.98 1.90 -0.05
CA LEU A 114 -9.63 0.62 -0.31
C LEU A 114 -11.04 0.58 0.30
N GLY A 115 -11.18 1.00 1.57
CA GLY A 115 -12.47 1.23 2.23
C GLY A 115 -13.22 -0.03 2.70
N THR A 116 -12.66 -1.23 2.49
CA THR A 116 -13.29 -2.52 2.82
C THR A 116 -12.41 -3.43 3.70
N ALA A 117 -11.25 -2.93 4.15
CA ALA A 117 -10.26 -3.68 4.91
C ALA A 117 -10.07 -3.10 6.32
N GLN A 118 -11.17 -2.93 7.05
CA GLN A 118 -11.19 -2.30 8.39
C GLN A 118 -10.30 -3.01 9.42
N PRO A 119 -10.24 -4.36 9.49
CA PRO A 119 -9.32 -5.05 10.42
C PRO A 119 -7.86 -4.71 10.13
N GLN A 120 -7.46 -4.66 8.85
CA GLN A 120 -6.10 -4.30 8.45
C GLN A 120 -5.83 -2.82 8.68
N LEU A 121 -6.81 -1.95 8.43
CA LEU A 121 -6.67 -0.51 8.70
C LEU A 121 -6.41 -0.28 10.19
N ARG A 122 -7.14 -0.96 11.08
CA ARG A 122 -6.90 -0.92 12.53
C ARG A 122 -5.47 -1.35 12.87
N PHE A 123 -5.04 -2.50 12.37
CA PHE A 123 -3.68 -3.00 12.59
C PHE A 123 -2.61 -1.96 12.22
N HIS A 124 -2.80 -1.27 11.09
CA HIS A 124 -1.86 -0.27 10.59
C HIS A 124 -1.99 1.11 11.24
N ILE A 125 -3.15 1.48 11.79
CA ILE A 125 -3.29 2.68 12.63
C ILE A 125 -2.55 2.48 13.96
N GLU A 126 -2.76 1.34 14.63
CA GLU A 126 -1.97 0.96 15.81
C GLU A 126 -0.47 0.93 15.47
N GLY A 127 -0.13 0.32 14.33
CA GLY A 127 1.24 0.26 13.85
C GLY A 127 1.87 1.62 13.57
N ALA A 128 1.12 2.54 12.95
CA ALA A 128 1.56 3.92 12.70
C ALA A 128 1.90 4.65 14.00
N LEU A 129 1.05 4.53 15.03
CA LEU A 129 1.29 5.13 16.35
C LEU A 129 2.58 4.57 16.98
N ASN A 130 2.76 3.26 16.96
CA ASN A 130 3.94 2.59 17.53
C ASN A 130 5.26 3.03 16.88
N VAL A 131 5.24 3.34 15.57
CA VAL A 131 6.43 3.82 14.83
C VAL A 131 6.57 5.34 14.81
N GLY A 132 5.79 6.07 15.62
CA GLY A 132 5.97 7.49 15.88
C GLY A 132 5.06 8.44 15.09
N CYS A 133 3.96 7.96 14.50
CA CYS A 133 2.87 8.85 14.09
C CYS A 133 2.11 9.36 15.31
N THR A 134 1.68 10.61 15.23
CA THR A 134 0.73 11.22 16.18
C THR A 134 -0.71 10.93 15.76
N ARG A 135 -1.66 11.09 16.70
CA ARG A 135 -3.10 10.97 16.37
C ARG A 135 -3.50 12.02 15.34
N GLU A 136 -2.95 13.22 15.46
CA GLU A 136 -3.18 14.35 14.57
C GLU A 136 -2.71 14.05 13.14
N GLU A 137 -1.51 13.48 12.98
CA GLU A 137 -1.01 13.04 11.66
C GLU A 137 -1.93 12.00 11.00
N ILE A 138 -2.48 11.05 11.79
CA ILE A 138 -3.41 10.04 11.29
C ILE A 138 -4.75 10.67 10.89
N ILE A 139 -5.27 11.60 11.69
CA ILE A 139 -6.52 12.32 11.40
C ILE A 139 -6.37 13.15 10.12
N GLU A 140 -5.28 13.89 9.96
CA GLU A 140 -4.99 14.68 8.75
C GLU A 140 -4.85 13.79 7.53
N LEU A 141 -4.14 12.67 7.65
CA LEU A 141 -4.00 11.68 6.57
C LEU A 141 -5.36 11.16 6.09
N ILE A 142 -6.22 10.71 7.02
CA ILE A 142 -7.57 10.20 6.68
C ILE A 142 -8.44 11.31 6.09
N THR A 143 -8.34 12.52 6.62
CA THR A 143 -9.05 13.71 6.11
C THR A 143 -8.63 14.02 4.68
N GLN A 144 -7.33 13.99 4.38
CA GLN A 144 -6.81 14.14 3.03
C GLN A 144 -7.34 13.06 2.08
N MET A 145 -7.52 11.81 2.56
CA MET A 145 -8.09 10.75 1.74
C MET A 145 -9.54 11.00 1.33
N SER A 146 -10.29 11.90 2.00
CA SER A 146 -11.62 12.31 1.53
C SER A 146 -11.57 12.96 0.14
N VAL A 147 -10.45 13.62 -0.21
CA VAL A 147 -10.23 14.26 -1.51
C VAL A 147 -9.96 13.22 -2.60
N TYR A 148 -9.16 12.19 -2.31
CA TYR A 148 -8.72 11.22 -3.32
C TYR A 148 -9.62 9.99 -3.43
N ALA A 149 -10.24 9.57 -2.33
CA ALA A 149 -11.02 8.34 -2.24
C ALA A 149 -12.51 8.58 -1.93
N GLY A 150 -12.90 9.82 -1.65
CA GLY A 150 -14.26 10.22 -1.33
C GLY A 150 -14.60 10.14 0.16
N PHE A 151 -15.52 11.01 0.57
CA PHE A 151 -15.92 11.17 1.97
C PHE A 151 -16.41 9.89 2.66
N PRO A 152 -17.20 8.99 2.03
CA PRO A 152 -17.67 7.77 2.70
C PRO A 152 -16.54 6.85 3.18
N LYS A 153 -15.48 6.70 2.39
CA LYS A 153 -14.34 5.87 2.76
C LYS A 153 -13.50 6.49 3.87
N ALA A 154 -13.27 7.80 3.80
CA ALA A 154 -12.61 8.55 4.86
C ALA A 154 -13.40 8.51 6.18
N ALA A 155 -14.73 8.63 6.12
CA ALA A 155 -15.59 8.53 7.31
C ALA A 155 -15.50 7.14 7.97
N ASN A 156 -15.52 6.07 7.18
CA ASN A 156 -15.32 4.71 7.69
C ASN A 156 -13.95 4.55 8.36
N ALA A 157 -12.89 5.10 7.76
CA ALA A 157 -11.55 5.07 8.34
C ALA A 157 -11.45 5.89 9.63
N MET A 158 -12.11 7.05 9.70
CA MET A 158 -12.13 7.91 10.89
C MET A 158 -12.82 7.22 12.07
N ILE A 159 -13.87 6.42 11.81
CA ILE A 159 -14.52 5.57 12.82
C ILE A 159 -13.51 4.56 13.39
N VAL A 160 -12.76 3.87 12.53
CA VAL A 160 -11.73 2.92 12.98
C VAL A 160 -10.63 3.62 13.79
N ALA A 161 -10.18 4.80 13.35
CA ALA A 161 -9.19 5.58 14.09
C ALA A 161 -9.70 5.96 15.49
N ARG A 162 -10.95 6.43 15.60
CA ARG A 162 -11.59 6.75 16.88
C ARG A 162 -11.62 5.53 17.82
N GLU A 163 -12.00 4.37 17.31
CA GLU A 163 -12.05 3.13 18.10
C GLU A 163 -10.67 2.77 18.67
N VAL A 164 -9.62 2.82 17.83
CA VAL A 164 -8.24 2.58 18.27
C VAL A 164 -7.81 3.57 19.35
N PHE A 165 -8.10 4.86 19.18
CA PHE A 165 -7.71 5.88 20.16
C PHE A 165 -8.41 5.66 21.50
N GLN A 166 -9.70 5.32 21.49
CA GLN A 166 -10.46 5.01 22.71
C GLN A 166 -9.92 3.78 23.45
N GLU A 167 -9.56 2.72 22.72
CA GLU A 167 -8.96 1.52 23.31
C GLU A 167 -7.61 1.83 23.99
N LEU A 168 -6.77 2.67 23.36
CA LEU A 168 -5.48 3.07 23.94
C LEU A 168 -5.63 3.99 25.17
N ASP A 169 -6.60 4.90 25.14
CA ASP A 169 -6.90 5.78 26.29
C ASP A 169 -7.39 4.97 27.49
N ALA A 170 -8.21 3.94 27.26
CA ALA A 170 -8.71 3.04 28.29
C ALA A 170 -7.61 2.15 28.90
N GLN A 171 -6.56 1.80 28.15
CA GLN A 171 -5.41 1.03 28.64
C GLN A 171 -4.41 1.88 29.43
N SER A 172 -4.44 3.21 29.24
CA SER A 172 -3.54 4.17 29.89
C SER A 172 -4.11 4.79 31.18
N SER A 173 -5.36 4.46 31.51
CA SER A 173 -6.10 4.94 32.68
C SER A 173 -6.12 3.90 33.80
#